data_AF-X1BAS0-F1
#
_entry.id   AF-X1BAS0-F1
#
_cell.length_a   1.000
_cell.length_b   1.000
_cell.length_c   1.000
_cell.angle_alpha   90.00
_cell.angle_beta   90.00
_cell.angle_gamma   90.00
#
_symmetry.space_group_name_H-M   'P 1'
#
loop_
_entity.id
_entity.type
_entity.pdbx_description
1 polymer ?
#
loop_
_entity_poly.entity_id
_entity_poly.type
_entity_poly.pdbx_seq_one_letter_code
_entity_poly.pdbx_strand_id
1 'polypeptide(L)'
;MDKKKSSFRIDAHQHFWVYNQEEYKWIDASMEKLQRNFLPPHLNKELKRNGIDFCVTVQARQTLQETKWLLELAQNNSFIKGIVGWVDLKSSSVEQDLEKFAAYKKFKGVRHLLQDEDDDRYMLQPDFKKGLSQLKKFDLTYDILIYPRHIKYACTLVYEFPQRLL
;
A
#
# COMPACT_ATOMS: atom_id res chain seq x y z
N MET A 1 -18.11 32.57 -16.62
CA MET A 1 -18.79 31.59 -15.75
C MET A 1 -17.73 30.57 -15.35
N ASP A 2 -17.01 30.84 -14.26
CA ASP A 2 -15.88 30.02 -13.84
C ASP A 2 -16.38 28.69 -13.31
N LYS A 3 -16.12 27.62 -14.05
CA LYS A 3 -16.22 26.26 -13.52
C LYS A 3 -15.12 26.14 -12.47
N LYS A 4 -15.42 26.47 -11.20
CA LYS A 4 -14.61 26.02 -10.05
C LYS A 4 -14.44 24.51 -10.23
N LYS A 5 -13.25 24.07 -10.63
CA LYS A 5 -12.87 22.65 -10.50
C LYS A 5 -13.12 22.31 -9.03
N SER A 6 -14.08 21.43 -8.77
CA SER A 6 -14.25 20.83 -7.46
C SER A 6 -12.92 20.16 -7.11
N SER A 7 -12.14 20.78 -6.23
CA SER A 7 -10.91 20.19 -5.72
C SER A 7 -11.33 19.17 -4.68
N PHE A 8 -11.19 17.89 -5.01
CA PHE A 8 -11.40 16.83 -4.04
C PHE A 8 -10.19 16.71 -3.12
N ARG A 9 -10.43 16.32 -1.87
CA ARG A 9 -9.41 16.06 -0.84
C ARG A 9 -9.30 14.57 -0.60
N ILE A 10 -8.06 14.07 -0.61
CA ILE A 10 -7.78 12.64 -0.47
C ILE A 10 -6.88 12.43 0.75
N ASP A 11 -7.28 11.53 1.63
CA ASP A 11 -6.37 10.89 2.58
C ASP A 11 -5.57 9.81 1.83
N ALA A 12 -4.31 10.10 1.55
CA ALA A 12 -3.48 9.24 0.70
C ALA A 12 -2.95 7.99 1.43
N HIS A 13 -3.10 7.88 2.76
CA HIS A 13 -2.50 6.79 3.50
C HIS A 13 -3.28 6.45 4.78
N GLN A 14 -4.01 5.34 4.74
CA GLN A 14 -4.65 4.75 5.92
C GLN A 14 -4.72 3.23 5.80
N HIS A 15 -5.06 2.56 6.90
CA HIS A 15 -5.12 1.10 7.00
C HIS A 15 -6.47 0.65 7.58
N PHE A 16 -6.92 -0.53 7.14
CA PHE A 16 -8.01 -1.26 7.77
C PHE A 16 -7.50 -2.58 8.35
N TRP A 17 -8.16 -3.06 9.40
CA TRP A 17 -7.94 -4.42 9.91
C TRP A 17 -9.12 -4.92 10.74
N VAL A 18 -9.29 -6.24 10.72
CA VAL A 18 -9.94 -6.98 11.82
C VAL A 18 -8.81 -7.46 12.72
N TYR A 19 -8.77 -6.99 13.96
CA TYR A 19 -7.61 -7.17 14.82
C TYR A 19 -7.46 -8.63 15.23
N ASN A 20 -6.25 -9.14 15.07
CA ASN A 20 -5.80 -10.45 15.52
C ASN A 20 -4.32 -10.35 15.90
N GLN A 21 -3.97 -10.68 17.15
CA GLN A 21 -2.60 -10.48 17.63
C GLN A 21 -1.55 -11.29 16.85
N GLU A 22 -1.90 -12.47 16.34
CA GLU A 22 -0.98 -13.33 15.59
C GLU A 22 -0.68 -12.77 14.19
N GLU A 23 -1.68 -12.13 13.56
CA GLU A 23 -1.56 -11.56 12.22
C GLU A 23 -0.95 -10.15 12.22
N TYR A 24 -1.07 -9.40 13.31
CA TYR A 24 -0.60 -8.02 13.45
C TYR A 24 0.48 -7.90 14.53
N LYS A 25 1.55 -8.70 14.41
CA LYS A 25 2.66 -8.78 15.38
C LYS A 25 3.37 -7.45 15.69
N TRP A 26 3.23 -6.46 14.82
CA TRP A 26 3.77 -5.11 15.02
C TRP A 26 2.95 -4.28 16.03
N ILE A 27 1.72 -4.69 16.35
CA ILE A 27 0.90 -4.09 17.42
C ILE A 27 1.23 -4.81 18.72
N ASP A 28 2.00 -4.14 19.59
CA ASP A 28 2.37 -4.67 20.90
C ASP A 28 1.42 -4.20 22.02
N ALA A 29 1.72 -4.63 23.26
CA ALA A 29 0.94 -4.31 24.45
C ALA A 29 0.91 -2.80 24.80
N SER A 30 1.89 -2.01 24.34
CA SER A 30 1.91 -0.56 24.52
C SER A 30 0.94 0.16 23.59
N MET A 31 0.48 -0.50 22.52
CA MET A 31 -0.37 0.05 21.47
C MET A 31 -1.86 -0.30 21.65
N GLU A 32 -2.37 -0.31 22.89
CA GLU A 32 -3.73 -0.74 23.24
C GLU A 32 -4.83 -0.14 22.34
N LYS A 33 -4.69 1.13 21.95
CA LYS A 33 -5.67 1.83 21.07
C LYS A 33 -5.80 1.19 19.68
N LEU A 34 -4.79 0.48 19.21
CA LEU A 34 -4.77 -0.21 17.91
C LEU A 34 -5.32 -1.63 18.00
N GLN A 35 -5.45 -2.20 19.20
CA GLN A 35 -5.90 -3.58 19.46
C GLN A 35 -7.41 -3.75 19.33
N ARG A 36 -7.98 -3.28 18.22
CA ARG A 36 -9.41 -3.34 17.89
C ARG A 36 -9.61 -3.25 16.38
N ASN A 37 -10.83 -3.52 15.91
CA ASN A 37 -11.13 -3.43 14.49
C ASN A 37 -11.15 -1.97 14.00
N PHE A 38 -10.50 -1.72 12.87
CA PHE A 38 -10.60 -0.48 12.11
C PHE A 38 -11.15 -0.81 10.72
N LEU A 39 -12.39 -0.42 10.48
CA LEU A 39 -13.18 -0.79 9.30
C LEU A 39 -13.71 0.46 8.59
N PRO A 40 -14.15 0.36 7.33
CA PRO A 40 -14.63 1.50 6.53
C PRO A 40 -15.64 2.43 7.23
N PRO A 41 -16.63 1.96 8.02
CA PRO A 41 -17.54 2.85 8.72
C PRO A 41 -16.86 3.78 9.75
N HIS A 42 -15.80 3.30 10.41
CA HIS A 42 -15.04 4.08 11.37
C HIS A 42 -14.32 5.25 10.67
N LEU A 43 -13.64 4.96 9.55
CA LEU A 43 -12.93 5.99 8.79
C LEU A 43 -13.89 6.98 8.12
N ASN A 44 -14.98 6.51 7.52
CA ASN A 44 -15.93 7.37 6.80
C ASN A 44 -16.51 8.48 7.71
N LYS A 45 -16.70 8.20 9.01
CA LYS A 45 -17.09 9.21 9.99
C LYS A 45 -16.03 10.30 10.14
N GLU A 46 -14.76 9.92 10.25
CA GLU A 46 -13.65 10.88 10.38
C GLU A 46 -13.40 11.66 9.09
N LEU A 47 -13.48 11.03 7.92
CA LEU A 47 -13.36 11.71 6.63
C LEU A 47 -14.38 12.84 6.50
N LYS A 48 -15.66 12.54 6.78
CA LYS A 48 -16.75 13.54 6.76
C LYS A 48 -16.51 14.66 7.75
N ARG A 49 -16.08 14.35 8.97
CA ARG A 49 -15.79 15.33 10.02
C ARG A 49 -14.69 16.31 9.61
N ASN A 50 -13.71 15.86 8.82
CA ASN A 50 -12.55 16.64 8.42
C ASN A 50 -12.65 17.22 6.99
N GLY A 51 -13.78 17.01 6.30
CA GLY A 51 -13.97 17.47 4.92
C GLY A 51 -12.99 16.81 3.94
N ILE A 52 -12.71 15.52 4.14
CA ILE A 52 -11.93 14.69 3.21
C ILE A 52 -12.92 13.85 2.39
N ASP A 53 -12.80 13.86 1.07
CA ASP A 53 -13.76 13.21 0.18
C ASP A 53 -13.48 11.73 0.00
N PHE A 54 -12.20 11.37 -0.09
CA PHE A 54 -11.76 10.02 -0.46
C PHE A 54 -10.53 9.57 0.32
N CYS A 55 -10.23 8.27 0.24
CA CYS A 55 -8.97 7.74 0.74
C CYS A 55 -8.32 6.75 -0.22
N VAL A 56 -7.02 6.52 0.00
CA VAL A 56 -6.25 5.37 -0.48
C VAL A 56 -5.98 4.47 0.72
N THR A 57 -6.27 3.17 0.59
CA THR A 57 -5.98 2.18 1.64
C THR A 57 -4.68 1.45 1.32
N VAL A 58 -3.83 1.27 2.31
CA VAL A 58 -2.51 0.65 2.16
C VAL A 58 -2.49 -0.67 2.94
N GLN A 59 -1.83 -1.70 2.42
CA GLN A 59 -1.67 -3.00 3.08
C GLN A 59 -1.18 -2.86 4.51
N ALA A 60 -1.74 -3.61 5.46
CA ALA A 60 -1.24 -3.67 6.84
C ALA A 60 -0.44 -4.95 7.13
N ARG A 61 -0.49 -5.93 6.21
CA ARG A 61 0.18 -7.24 6.30
C ARG A 61 0.74 -7.70 4.96
N GLN A 62 1.82 -8.49 5.00
CA GLN A 62 2.54 -8.97 3.81
C GLN A 62 1.94 -10.26 3.24
N THR A 63 0.66 -10.24 2.83
CA THR A 63 -0.01 -11.42 2.25
C THR A 63 -0.87 -11.05 1.04
N LEU A 64 -1.05 -11.99 0.11
CA LEU A 64 -1.98 -11.79 -1.02
C LEU A 64 -3.44 -11.68 -0.57
N GLN A 65 -3.79 -12.29 0.58
CA GLN A 65 -5.09 -12.20 1.22
C GLN A 65 -5.41 -10.77 1.66
N GLU A 66 -4.42 -10.04 2.18
CA GLU A 66 -4.57 -8.62 2.50
C GLU A 66 -4.99 -7.80 1.27
N THR A 67 -4.29 -7.98 0.14
CA THR A 67 -4.61 -7.29 -1.12
C THR A 67 -6.03 -7.61 -1.61
N LYS A 68 -6.42 -8.90 -1.59
CA LYS A 68 -7.77 -9.33 -1.97
C LYS A 68 -8.83 -8.68 -1.10
N TRP A 69 -8.63 -8.68 0.22
CA TRP A 69 -9.57 -8.11 1.17
C TRP A 69 -9.70 -6.59 1.00
N LEU A 70 -8.61 -5.85 0.81
CA LEU A 70 -8.67 -4.42 0.55
C LEU A 70 -9.45 -4.12 -0.75
N LEU A 71 -9.26 -4.93 -1.80
CA LEU A 71 -10.02 -4.81 -3.05
C LEU A 71 -11.52 -4.99 -2.84
N GLU A 72 -11.93 -5.98 -2.05
CA GLU A 72 -13.32 -6.21 -1.66
C GLU A 72 -13.88 -5.00 -0.87
N LEU A 73 -13.12 -4.46 0.08
CA LEU A 73 -13.53 -3.25 0.80
C LEU A 73 -13.75 -2.08 -0.16
N ALA A 74 -12.83 -1.87 -1.11
CA ALA A 74 -12.95 -0.77 -2.05
C ALA A 74 -14.10 -0.95 -3.04
N GLN A 75 -14.48 -2.18 -3.40
CA GLN A 75 -15.69 -2.42 -4.19
C GLN A 75 -16.96 -2.02 -3.44
N ASN A 76 -17.01 -2.28 -2.14
CA ASN A 76 -18.17 -2.00 -1.29
C ASN A 76 -18.21 -0.57 -0.73
N ASN A 77 -17.12 0.20 -0.85
CA ASN A 77 -17.00 1.53 -0.28
C ASN A 77 -16.49 2.54 -1.32
N SER A 78 -17.39 3.38 -1.83
CA SER A 78 -17.11 4.32 -2.92
C SER A 78 -16.11 5.44 -2.57
N PHE A 79 -15.94 5.73 -1.28
CA PHE A 79 -14.97 6.70 -0.78
C PHE A 79 -13.51 6.19 -0.85
N ILE A 80 -13.31 4.87 -0.96
CA ILE A 80 -11.97 4.30 -1.22
C ILE A 80 -11.71 4.40 -2.73
N LYS A 81 -10.73 5.21 -3.12
CA LYS A 81 -10.42 5.49 -4.55
C LYS A 81 -9.17 4.77 -5.05
N GLY A 82 -8.32 4.30 -4.15
CA GLY A 82 -7.11 3.56 -4.50
C GLY A 82 -6.72 2.58 -3.41
N ILE A 83 -5.91 1.60 -3.80
CA ILE A 83 -5.31 0.60 -2.94
C ILE A 83 -3.83 0.48 -3.29
N VAL A 84 -3.00 0.50 -2.26
CA VAL A 84 -1.62 0.04 -2.32
C VAL A 84 -1.58 -1.32 -1.61
N GLY A 85 -1.52 -2.40 -2.40
CA GLY A 85 -1.56 -3.76 -1.87
C GLY A 85 -0.18 -4.32 -1.57
N TRP A 86 -0.13 -5.62 -1.30
CA TRP A 86 1.09 -6.42 -1.21
C TRP A 86 1.10 -7.53 -2.27
N VAL A 87 2.25 -7.73 -2.89
CA VAL A 87 2.61 -8.88 -3.74
C VAL A 87 4.05 -9.24 -3.39
N ASP A 88 4.39 -10.53 -3.42
CA ASP A 88 5.77 -10.97 -3.27
C ASP A 88 6.57 -10.62 -4.54
N LEU A 89 7.36 -9.54 -4.46
CA LEU A 89 8.20 -9.08 -5.57
C LEU A 89 9.37 -10.02 -5.88
N LYS A 90 9.69 -10.98 -5.01
CA LYS A 90 10.73 -11.99 -5.27
C LYS A 90 10.15 -13.30 -5.81
N SER A 91 8.83 -13.45 -5.80
CA SER A 91 8.18 -14.66 -6.29
C SER A 91 8.40 -14.85 -7.79
N SER A 92 8.54 -16.11 -8.21
CA SER A 92 8.49 -16.47 -9.64
C SER A 92 7.10 -16.22 -10.24
N SER A 93 6.06 -16.09 -9.42
CA SER A 93 4.68 -15.77 -9.82
C SER A 93 4.33 -14.28 -9.85
N VAL A 94 5.30 -13.39 -9.57
CA VAL A 94 5.04 -11.95 -9.38
C VAL A 94 4.22 -11.33 -10.51
N GLU A 95 4.50 -11.69 -11.76
CA GLU A 95 3.80 -11.13 -12.91
C GLU A 95 2.34 -11.57 -12.98
N GLN A 96 2.05 -12.85 -12.69
CA GLN A 96 0.68 -13.36 -12.67
C GLN A 96 -0.13 -12.73 -11.53
N ASP A 97 0.48 -12.54 -10.36
CA ASP A 97 -0.18 -11.89 -9.22
C ASP A 97 -0.48 -10.41 -9.53
N LEU A 98 0.46 -9.69 -10.14
CA LEU A 98 0.26 -8.31 -10.58
C LEU A 98 -0.81 -8.20 -11.66
N GLU A 99 -0.80 -9.05 -12.68
CA GLU A 99 -1.79 -9.07 -13.76
C GLU A 99 -3.21 -9.25 -13.20
N LYS A 100 -3.37 -10.21 -12.27
CA LYS A 100 -4.63 -10.48 -11.61
C LYS A 100 -5.17 -9.27 -10.86
N PHE A 101 -4.33 -8.58 -10.09
CA PHE A 101 -4.77 -7.42 -9.31
C PHE A 101 -4.91 -6.14 -10.13
N ALA A 102 -4.09 -5.95 -11.17
CA ALA A 102 -4.17 -4.82 -12.09
C ALA A 102 -5.49 -4.78 -12.88
N ALA A 103 -6.19 -5.92 -13.01
CA ALA A 103 -7.54 -5.96 -13.56
C ALA A 103 -8.55 -5.10 -12.75
N TYR A 104 -8.25 -4.81 -11.48
CA TYR A 104 -9.06 -3.95 -10.62
C TYR A 104 -8.60 -2.50 -10.75
N LYS A 105 -9.45 -1.62 -11.30
CA LYS A 105 -9.11 -0.20 -11.52
C LYS A 105 -8.61 0.58 -10.29
N LYS A 106 -8.97 0.13 -9.09
CA LYS A 106 -8.58 0.75 -7.81
C LYS A 106 -7.26 0.20 -7.26
N PHE A 107 -6.68 -0.85 -7.84
CA PHE A 107 -5.32 -1.29 -7.52
C PHE A 107 -4.34 -0.30 -8.15
N LYS A 108 -3.59 0.44 -7.32
CA LYS A 108 -2.76 1.57 -7.76
C LYS A 108 -1.27 1.37 -7.49
N GLY A 109 -0.92 0.50 -6.56
CA GLY A 109 0.48 0.25 -6.25
C GLY A 109 0.68 -0.94 -5.34
N VAL A 110 1.95 -1.18 -5.05
CA VAL A 110 2.41 -2.23 -4.14
C VAL A 110 3.34 -1.61 -3.09
N ARG A 111 3.30 -2.14 -1.88
CA ARG A 111 4.24 -1.81 -0.80
C ARG A 111 4.88 -3.06 -0.24
N HIS A 112 6.16 -2.99 0.10
CA HIS A 112 6.87 -4.00 0.89
C HIS A 112 7.37 -3.37 2.19
N LEU A 113 7.31 -4.08 3.31
CA LEU A 113 7.77 -3.59 4.61
C LEU A 113 9.29 -3.70 4.73
N LEU A 114 10.03 -2.98 3.88
CA LEU A 114 11.51 -3.01 3.83
C LEU A 114 12.16 -2.69 5.17
N GLN A 115 11.47 -1.94 6.03
CA GLN A 115 11.95 -1.59 7.37
C GLN A 115 12.08 -2.77 8.33
N ASP A 116 11.35 -3.87 8.07
CA ASP A 116 11.27 -5.08 8.90
C ASP A 116 12.14 -6.22 8.36
N GLU A 117 12.84 -6.01 7.24
CA GLU A 117 13.78 -6.98 6.67
C GLU A 117 15.11 -6.97 7.44
N ASP A 118 15.72 -8.15 7.60
CA ASP A 118 17.00 -8.32 8.33
C ASP A 118 18.19 -7.67 7.59
N ASP A 119 18.18 -7.68 6.26
CA ASP A 119 19.20 -7.05 5.42
C ASP A 119 18.75 -5.64 5.03
N ASP A 120 19.42 -4.61 5.57
CA ASP A 120 19.19 -3.21 5.20
C ASP A 120 19.27 -2.97 3.67
N ARG A 121 19.94 -3.86 2.91
CA ARG A 121 20.08 -3.80 1.44
C ARG A 121 19.06 -4.65 0.68
N TYR A 122 18.04 -5.20 1.35
CA TYR A 122 17.04 -6.09 0.74
C TYR A 122 16.49 -5.57 -0.59
N MET A 123 16.16 -4.27 -0.65
CA MET A 123 15.62 -3.63 -1.86
C MET A 123 16.58 -3.62 -3.06
N LEU A 124 17.88 -3.82 -2.84
CA LEU A 124 18.90 -3.85 -3.89
C LEU A 124 19.15 -5.26 -4.44
N GLN A 125 18.52 -6.29 -3.87
CA GLN A 125 18.67 -7.65 -4.33
C GLN A 125 18.15 -7.81 -5.77
N PRO A 126 18.86 -8.54 -6.66
CA PRO A 126 18.51 -8.59 -8.08
C PRO A 126 17.10 -9.12 -8.38
N ASP A 127 16.63 -10.09 -7.62
CA ASP A 127 15.29 -10.68 -7.73
C ASP A 127 14.20 -9.70 -7.29
N PHE A 128 14.41 -8.97 -6.19
CA PHE A 128 13.51 -7.90 -5.75
C PHE A 128 13.40 -6.80 -6.82
N LYS A 129 14.52 -6.32 -7.35
CA LYS A 129 14.56 -5.31 -8.41
C LYS A 129 13.88 -5.82 -9.69
N LYS A 130 14.04 -7.10 -10.02
CA LYS A 130 13.34 -7.73 -11.15
C LYS A 130 11.83 -7.65 -10.96
N GLY A 131 11.30 -8.05 -9.80
CA GLY A 131 9.86 -7.93 -9.52
C GLY A 131 9.36 -6.50 -9.52
N LEU A 132 10.10 -5.58 -8.90
CA LEU A 132 9.77 -4.15 -8.88
C LEU A 132 9.65 -3.58 -10.30
N SER A 133 10.53 -3.99 -11.22
CA SER A 133 10.49 -3.55 -12.62
C SER A 133 9.20 -3.93 -13.35
N GLN A 134 8.51 -4.99 -12.90
CA GLN A 134 7.28 -5.46 -13.51
C GLN A 134 6.09 -4.54 -13.24
N LEU A 135 6.13 -3.74 -12.17
CA LEU A 135 5.05 -2.79 -11.84
C LEU A 135 4.77 -1.81 -12.98
N LYS A 136 5.82 -1.44 -13.74
CA LYS A 136 5.73 -0.54 -14.88
C LYS A 136 4.78 -1.07 -15.97
N LYS A 137 4.75 -2.38 -16.19
CA LYS A 137 3.88 -3.02 -17.20
C LYS A 137 2.39 -2.75 -16.91
N PHE A 138 2.05 -2.51 -15.65
CA PHE A 138 0.68 -2.37 -15.17
C PHE A 138 0.35 -0.94 -14.69
N ASP A 139 1.24 0.04 -14.90
CA ASP A 139 1.08 1.43 -14.43
C ASP A 139 0.84 1.52 -12.90
N LEU A 140 1.60 0.72 -12.14
CA LEU A 140 1.51 0.64 -10.68
C LEU A 140 2.65 1.42 -10.01
N THR A 141 2.34 2.10 -8.91
CA THR A 141 3.33 2.75 -8.04
C THR A 141 3.97 1.77 -7.06
N TYR A 142 5.10 2.17 -6.49
CA TYR A 142 5.73 1.49 -5.36
C TYR A 142 5.90 2.44 -4.18
N ASP A 143 5.31 2.08 -3.03
CA ASP A 143 5.47 2.82 -1.79
C ASP A 143 6.72 2.34 -1.04
N ILE A 144 7.65 3.25 -0.74
CA ILE A 144 8.87 2.94 0.01
C ILE A 144 8.62 3.17 1.51
N LEU A 145 8.58 2.09 2.30
CA LEU A 145 8.50 2.14 3.77
C LEU A 145 9.82 1.71 4.42
N ILE A 146 10.53 2.67 5.00
CA ILE A 146 11.90 2.47 5.50
C ILE A 146 12.18 3.30 6.77
N TYR A 147 13.17 2.85 7.56
CA TYR A 147 13.85 3.68 8.56
C TYR A 147 14.94 4.58 7.94
N PRO A 148 15.40 5.64 8.65
CA PRO A 148 16.44 6.54 8.15
C PRO A 148 17.74 5.86 7.72
N ARG A 149 18.15 4.77 8.36
CA ARG A 149 19.37 4.02 8.01
C ARG A 149 19.34 3.44 6.58
N HIS A 150 18.16 3.22 6.02
CA HIS A 150 17.99 2.67 4.68
C HIS A 150 18.00 3.73 3.57
N ILE A 151 17.95 5.03 3.90
CA ILE A 151 17.78 6.12 2.91
C ILE A 151 18.82 6.03 1.80
N LYS A 152 20.08 5.74 2.13
CA LYS A 152 21.15 5.60 1.13
C LYS A 152 20.85 4.50 0.09
N TYR A 153 20.26 3.39 0.52
CA TYR A 153 19.89 2.29 -0.37
C TYR A 153 18.64 2.61 -1.18
N ALA A 154 17.67 3.30 -0.57
CA ALA A 154 16.50 3.80 -1.29
C ALA A 154 16.90 4.81 -2.38
N CYS A 155 17.84 5.72 -2.11
CA CYS A 155 18.38 6.61 -3.13
C CYS A 155 19.03 5.85 -4.29
N THR A 156 19.80 4.80 -4.00
CA THR A 156 20.37 3.92 -5.04
C THR A 156 19.26 3.26 -5.86
N LEU A 157 18.25 2.68 -5.22
CA LEU A 157 17.10 2.07 -5.89
C LEU A 157 16.41 3.07 -6.81
N VAL A 158 16.03 4.24 -6.30
CA VAL A 158 15.33 5.27 -7.06
C VAL A 158 16.17 5.76 -8.25
N TYR A 159 17.49 5.85 -8.11
CA TYR A 159 18.39 6.20 -9.20
C TYR A 159 18.41 5.13 -10.31
N GLU A 160 18.30 3.84 -9.95
CA GLU A 160 18.19 2.73 -10.91
C GLU A 160 16.82 2.66 -11.61
N PHE A 161 15.77 3.26 -11.01
CA PHE A 161 14.41 3.30 -11.54
C PHE A 161 13.93 4.75 -11.83
N PRO A 162 14.56 5.48 -12.78
CA PRO A 162 14.29 6.91 -13.00
C PRO A 162 12.95 7.21 -13.68
N GLN A 163 12.27 6.19 -14.22
CA GLN A 163 10.94 6.33 -14.80
C GLN A 163 9.89 6.06 -13.72
N ARG A 164 8.85 6.91 -13.63
CA ARG A 164 7.75 6.90 -12.64
C ARG A 164 7.34 5.49 -12.18
N LEU A 165 8.07 4.97 -11.20
CA LEU A 165 7.74 3.80 -10.38
C LEU A 165 7.54 4.22 -8.92
N LEU A 166 7.59 5.53 -8.66
CA LEU A 166 7.29 6.20 -7.40
C LEU A 166 6.03 7.03 -7.57
#